data_AF-A0A958BBF6-F1
#
_entry.id   AF-A0A958BBF6-F1
#
_cell.length_a   1.000
_cell.length_b   1.000
_cell.length_c   1.000
_cell.angle_alpha   90.00
_cell.angle_beta   90.00
_cell.angle_gamma   90.00
#
_symmetry.space_group_name_H-M   'P 1'
#
loop_
_entity.id
_entity.type
_entity.pdbx_description
1 polymer ?
#
loop_
_entity_poly.entity_id
_entity_poly.type
_entity_poly.pdbx_seq_one_letter_code
_entity_poly.pdbx_strand_id
1 'polypeptide(L)'
;MKRVRQPTVSGKNITSVKLTANDLPVGETDWDALDTLNDEDVEQAALNDPDVPPTSTEALAHFRQAVDVKAIREKLSLTQAQFATTFHLSLGTIQAWEKGETIPDPVARTLLRVIERNPEAVKDALTVG
;
A
#
# COMPACT_ATOMS: atom_id res chain seq x y z
N MET A 1 41.50 -6.95 23.30
CA MET A 1 41.70 -7.40 21.90
C MET A 1 40.34 -7.44 21.20
N LYS A 2 40.05 -6.48 20.31
CA LYS A 2 38.84 -6.51 19.46
C LYS A 2 39.30 -6.51 18.00
N ARG A 3 38.89 -7.53 17.24
CA ARG A 3 39.27 -7.74 15.85
C ARG A 3 38.64 -6.66 14.98
N VAL A 4 39.47 -5.81 14.37
CA VAL A 4 39.05 -4.91 13.30
C VAL A 4 39.02 -5.74 12.01
N ARG A 5 37.82 -6.11 11.54
CA ARG A 5 37.66 -6.65 10.18
C ARG A 5 37.54 -5.47 9.23
N GLN A 6 38.50 -5.31 8.34
CA GLN A 6 38.41 -4.34 7.25
C GLN A 6 37.37 -4.82 6.22
N PRO A 7 36.45 -3.96 5.75
CA PRO A 7 35.70 -4.27 4.55
C PRO A 7 36.55 -3.94 3.32
N THR A 8 36.83 -4.96 2.52
CA THR A 8 37.26 -4.80 1.13
C THR A 8 36.07 -4.30 0.30
N VAL A 9 36.26 -3.19 -0.42
CA VAL A 9 35.27 -2.71 -1.41
C VAL A 9 35.83 -3.00 -2.80
N SER A 10 35.18 -3.93 -3.49
CA SER A 10 35.28 -4.12 -4.93
C SER A 10 33.97 -3.63 -5.55
N GLY A 11 34.07 -2.78 -6.58
CA GLY A 11 32.93 -2.34 -7.39
C GLY A 11 32.76 -0.82 -7.46
N LYS A 12 33.09 -0.25 -8.61
CA LYS A 12 32.85 1.16 -9.00
C LYS A 12 31.34 1.50 -8.98
N ASN A 13 31.00 2.65 -8.39
CA ASN A 13 29.75 3.44 -8.56
C ASN A 13 28.51 3.10 -7.71
N ILE A 14 28.62 3.10 -6.37
CA ILE A 14 27.49 3.43 -5.48
C ILE A 14 28.02 4.18 -4.27
N THR A 15 27.60 5.44 -4.10
CA THR A 15 27.88 6.24 -2.89
C THR A 15 27.07 5.66 -1.74
N SER A 16 27.67 4.77 -0.97
CA SER A 16 27.05 4.27 0.27
C SER A 16 27.22 5.31 1.37
N VAL A 17 26.12 5.93 1.77
CA VAL A 17 26.07 6.81 2.95
C VAL A 17 25.62 5.96 4.14
N LYS A 18 26.47 5.86 5.17
CA LYS A 18 26.09 5.26 6.46
C LYS A 18 25.75 6.38 7.44
N LEU A 19 24.47 6.60 7.68
CA LEU A 19 23.98 7.50 8.72
C LEU A 19 23.57 6.67 9.94
N THR A 20 23.99 7.09 11.13
CA THR A 20 23.44 6.59 12.39
C THR A 20 22.48 7.64 12.96
N ALA A 21 21.62 7.29 13.92
CA ALA A 21 20.65 8.24 14.50
C ALA A 21 21.29 9.51 15.07
N ASN A 22 22.56 9.45 15.48
CA ASN A 22 23.34 10.59 15.97
C ASN A 22 24.10 11.35 14.87
N ASP A 23 24.19 10.78 13.67
CA ASP A 23 24.93 11.33 12.52
C ASP A 23 23.99 11.79 11.40
N LEU A 24 22.69 11.90 11.66
CA LEU A 24 21.79 12.56 10.73
C LEU A 24 22.23 14.03 10.61
N PRO A 25 22.42 14.57 9.38
CA PRO A 25 22.66 15.99 9.23
C PRO A 25 21.48 16.73 9.86
N VAL A 26 21.76 17.65 10.77
CA VAL A 26 20.75 18.61 11.22
C VAL A 26 20.40 19.41 9.99
N GLY A 27 19.27 19.07 9.36
CA GLY A 27 18.87 19.74 8.13
C GLY A 27 18.73 21.23 8.39
N GLU A 28 19.17 22.06 7.44
CA GLU A 28 18.86 23.49 7.37
C GLU A 28 17.36 23.73 7.10
N THR A 29 16.52 22.72 7.34
CA THR A 29 15.08 22.80 7.20
C THR A 29 14.58 23.77 8.26
N ASP A 30 14.03 24.88 7.78
CA ASP A 30 13.33 25.84 8.60
C ASP A 30 11.98 25.23 9.05
N TRP A 31 12.00 24.59 10.21
CA TRP A 31 10.81 23.94 10.78
C TRP A 31 9.75 24.96 11.21
N ASP A 32 10.16 26.17 11.60
CA ASP A 32 9.24 27.26 11.96
C ASP A 32 8.47 27.75 10.72
N ALA A 33 9.12 27.80 9.56
CA ALA A 33 8.46 28.09 8.28
C ALA A 33 7.45 27.00 7.87
N LEU A 34 7.73 25.73 8.17
CA LEU A 34 6.78 24.63 7.92
C LEU A 34 5.58 24.66 8.87
N ASP A 35 5.82 24.97 10.15
CA ASP A 35 4.76 25.04 11.18
C ASP A 35 3.82 26.24 10.97
N THR A 36 4.29 27.28 10.26
CA THR A 36 3.48 28.45 9.91
C THR A 36 2.77 28.32 8.56
N LEU A 37 3.09 27.29 7.77
CA LEU A 37 2.47 27.04 6.48
C LEU A 37 1.01 26.61 6.69
N ASN A 38 0.07 27.42 6.22
CA ASN A 38 -1.35 27.08 6.29
C ASN A 38 -1.74 26.14 5.13
N ASP A 39 -2.91 25.51 5.25
CA ASP A 39 -3.42 24.57 4.24
C ASP A 39 -3.58 25.21 2.85
N GLU A 40 -3.85 26.53 2.78
CA GLU A 40 -4.01 27.26 1.52
C GLU A 40 -2.68 27.39 0.78
N ASP A 41 -1.59 27.73 1.48
CA ASP A 41 -0.26 27.82 0.90
C ASP A 41 0.23 26.44 0.39
N VAL A 42 -0.11 25.36 1.12
CA VAL A 42 0.15 23.97 0.69
C VAL A 42 -0.61 23.65 -0.60
N GLU A 43 -1.90 24.00 -0.66
CA GLU A 43 -2.73 23.74 -1.83
C GLU A 43 -2.28 24.55 -3.05
N GLN A 44 -1.90 25.82 -2.87
CA GLN A 44 -1.34 26.64 -3.94
C GLN A 44 -0.01 26.08 -4.45
N ALA A 45 0.86 25.60 -3.57
CA ALA A 45 2.11 24.96 -3.97
C ALA A 45 1.85 23.69 -4.80
N ALA A 46 0.89 22.85 -4.37
CA ALA A 46 0.50 21.65 -5.11
C ALA A 46 -0.11 21.97 -6.49
N LEU A 47 -0.95 23.00 -6.58
CA LEU A 47 -1.55 23.44 -7.85
C LEU A 47 -0.52 24.01 -8.83
N ASN A 48 0.54 24.64 -8.32
CA ASN A 48 1.60 25.23 -9.12
C ASN A 48 2.69 24.22 -9.53
N ASP A 49 2.69 22.99 -8.99
CA ASP A 49 3.62 21.94 -9.38
C ASP A 49 3.29 21.42 -10.81
N PRO A 50 4.16 21.65 -11.80
CA PRO A 50 3.91 21.25 -13.18
C PRO A 50 3.98 19.73 -13.40
N ASP A 51 4.68 18.99 -12.53
CA ASP A 51 4.92 17.56 -12.68
C ASP A 51 3.91 16.71 -11.88
N VAL A 52 3.35 17.26 -10.78
CA VAL A 52 2.43 16.55 -9.88
C VAL A 52 1.22 17.41 -9.47
N PRO A 53 0.37 17.86 -10.41
CA PRO A 53 -0.83 18.60 -10.04
C PRO A 53 -1.85 17.70 -9.33
N PRO A 54 -2.69 18.24 -8.43
CA PRO A 54 -3.78 17.50 -7.84
C PRO A 54 -4.73 16.97 -8.91
N THR A 55 -5.20 15.73 -8.74
CA THR A 55 -6.08 15.09 -9.72
C THR A 55 -7.45 15.76 -9.71
N SER A 56 -7.99 16.07 -10.90
CA SER A 56 -9.33 16.65 -11.02
C SER A 56 -10.41 15.68 -10.54
N THR A 57 -11.53 16.21 -10.04
CA THR A 57 -12.69 15.40 -9.63
C THR A 57 -13.22 14.50 -10.75
N GLU A 58 -13.19 14.99 -11.99
CA GLU A 58 -13.56 14.19 -13.16
C GLU A 58 -12.59 13.03 -13.39
N ALA A 59 -11.28 13.27 -13.32
CA ALA A 59 -10.29 12.19 -13.45
C ALA A 59 -10.42 11.18 -12.31
N LEU A 60 -10.73 11.64 -11.09
CA LEU A 60 -11.02 10.76 -9.96
C LEU A 60 -12.24 9.86 -10.21
N ALA A 61 -13.30 10.39 -10.81
CA ALA A 61 -14.50 9.61 -11.16
C ALA A 61 -14.24 8.52 -12.22
N HIS A 62 -13.22 8.71 -13.06
CA HIS A 62 -12.81 7.71 -14.06
C HIS A 62 -11.93 6.59 -13.47
N PHE A 63 -11.35 6.78 -12.28
CA PHE A 63 -10.67 5.67 -11.60
C PHE A 63 -11.69 4.61 -11.23
N ARG A 64 -11.54 3.42 -11.81
CA ARG A 64 -12.33 2.27 -11.40
C ARG A 64 -11.97 1.97 -9.96
N GLN A 65 -12.93 2.10 -9.04
CA GLN A 65 -12.77 1.59 -7.68
C GLN A 65 -12.35 0.11 -7.77
N ALA A 66 -11.09 -0.14 -7.40
CA ALA A 66 -10.61 -1.48 -7.17
C ALA A 66 -11.43 -2.08 -6.02
N VAL A 67 -11.73 -3.37 -6.10
CA VAL A 67 -12.35 -4.04 -4.96
C VAL A 67 -11.31 -4.10 -3.86
N ASP A 68 -11.60 -3.48 -2.71
CA ASP A 68 -10.71 -3.53 -1.56
C ASP A 68 -10.85 -4.88 -0.85
N VAL A 69 -10.04 -5.83 -1.29
CA VAL A 69 -10.03 -7.20 -0.76
C VAL A 69 -9.67 -7.21 0.73
N LYS A 70 -8.76 -6.33 1.14
CA LYS A 70 -8.31 -6.22 2.53
C LYS A 70 -9.45 -5.76 3.42
N ALA A 71 -10.18 -4.72 3.03
CA ALA A 71 -11.34 -4.24 3.77
C ALA A 71 -12.44 -5.31 3.89
N ILE A 72 -12.74 -6.05 2.81
CA ILE A 72 -13.71 -7.16 2.85
C ILE A 72 -13.26 -8.23 3.86
N ARG A 73 -11.99 -8.63 3.81
CA ARG A 73 -11.43 -9.62 4.74
C ARG A 73 -11.49 -9.17 6.19
N GLU A 74 -11.09 -7.93 6.46
CA GLU A 74 -11.04 -7.36 7.81
C GLU A 74 -12.43 -7.20 8.42
N LYS A 75 -13.44 -6.87 7.60
CA LYS A 75 -14.85 -6.84 8.01
C LYS A 75 -15.33 -8.21 8.52
N LEU A 76 -14.74 -9.30 8.04
CA LEU A 76 -15.04 -10.67 8.47
C LEU A 76 -14.15 -11.16 9.62
N SER A 77 -13.23 -10.34 10.11
CA SER A 77 -12.26 -10.69 11.17
C SER A 77 -11.41 -11.93 10.82
N LEU A 78 -11.06 -12.10 9.54
CA LEU A 78 -10.25 -13.22 9.08
C LEU A 78 -8.80 -12.81 8.80
N THR A 79 -7.85 -13.68 9.12
CA THR A 79 -6.49 -13.60 8.58
C THR A 79 -6.49 -13.88 7.07
N GLN A 80 -5.43 -13.48 6.36
CA GLN A 80 -5.30 -13.75 4.91
C GLN A 80 -5.43 -15.26 4.60
N ALA A 81 -4.80 -16.11 5.41
CA ALA A 81 -4.87 -17.56 5.26
C ALA A 81 -6.29 -18.10 5.51
N GLN A 82 -6.97 -17.64 6.55
CA GLN A 82 -8.35 -18.04 6.81
C GLN A 82 -9.29 -17.60 5.69
N PHE A 83 -9.16 -16.37 5.19
CA PHE A 83 -9.97 -15.86 4.08
C PHE A 83 -9.77 -16.68 2.81
N ALA A 84 -8.51 -16.95 2.47
CA ALA A 84 -8.14 -17.80 1.34
C ALA A 84 -8.78 -19.18 1.44
N THR A 85 -8.61 -19.87 2.58
CA THR A 85 -9.19 -21.20 2.81
C THR A 85 -10.71 -21.18 2.82
N THR A 86 -11.35 -20.20 3.46
CA THR A 86 -12.82 -20.11 3.61
C THR A 86 -13.52 -19.97 2.26
N PHE A 87 -12.90 -19.25 1.31
CA PHE A 87 -13.52 -18.95 0.01
C PHE A 87 -12.85 -19.67 -1.17
N HIS A 88 -12.06 -20.71 -0.89
CA HIS A 88 -11.34 -21.52 -1.89
C HIS A 88 -10.48 -20.68 -2.87
N LEU A 89 -9.81 -19.65 -2.33
CA LEU A 89 -8.86 -18.81 -3.05
C LEU A 89 -7.43 -19.16 -2.61
N SER A 90 -6.44 -18.95 -3.48
CA SER A 90 -5.05 -19.17 -3.08
C SER A 90 -4.56 -18.03 -2.17
N LEU A 91 -3.76 -18.37 -1.15
CA LEU A 91 -3.15 -17.35 -0.27
C LEU A 91 -2.31 -16.35 -1.07
N GLY A 92 -1.56 -16.81 -2.07
CA GLY A 92 -0.76 -15.96 -2.94
C GLY A 92 -1.61 -14.95 -3.72
N THR A 93 -2.79 -15.37 -4.19
CA THR A 93 -3.75 -14.48 -4.86
C THR A 93 -4.27 -13.39 -3.93
N ILE A 94 -4.67 -13.73 -2.70
CA ILE A 94 -5.11 -12.75 -1.71
C ILE A 94 -4.00 -11.75 -1.39
N GLN A 95 -2.77 -12.22 -1.19
CA GLN A 95 -1.62 -11.34 -0.93
C GLN A 95 -1.33 -10.40 -2.11
N ALA A 96 -1.34 -10.92 -3.34
CA ALA A 96 -1.09 -10.12 -4.53
C ALA A 96 -2.18 -9.04 -4.73
N TRP A 97 -3.45 -9.37 -4.47
CA TRP A 97 -4.55 -8.41 -4.54
C TRP A 97 -4.48 -7.35 -3.45
N GLU A 98 -4.22 -7.72 -2.20
CA GLU A 98 -4.13 -6.78 -1.08
C GLU A 98 -2.91 -5.84 -1.18
N LYS A 99 -1.85 -6.27 -1.87
CA LYS A 99 -0.68 -5.42 -2.18
C LYS A 99 -0.84 -4.61 -3.47
N GLY A 100 -1.87 -4.88 -4.27
CA GLY A 100 -2.06 -4.25 -5.57
C GLY A 100 -1.09 -4.72 -6.66
N GLU A 101 -0.41 -5.85 -6.48
CA GLU A 101 0.47 -6.46 -7.50
C GLU A 101 -0.34 -6.93 -8.72
N THR A 102 -1.58 -7.39 -8.49
CA THR A 102 -2.55 -7.74 -9.53
C THR A 102 -3.95 -7.29 -9.13
N ILE A 103 -4.86 -7.19 -10.11
CA ILE A 103 -6.25 -6.77 -9.90
C ILE A 103 -7.17 -8.00 -10.08
N PRO A 104 -8.18 -8.20 -9.22
CA PRO A 104 -9.13 -9.29 -9.41
C PRO A 104 -9.88 -9.13 -10.74
N ASP A 105 -10.00 -10.23 -11.49
CA ASP A 105 -10.77 -10.26 -12.73
C ASP A 105 -12.28 -10.03 -12.48
N PRO A 106 -13.11 -9.80 -13.53
CA PRO A 106 -14.54 -9.53 -13.36
C PRO A 106 -15.32 -10.61 -12.57
N VAL A 107 -14.95 -11.88 -12.71
CA VAL A 107 -15.60 -13.00 -11.99
C VAL A 107 -15.20 -12.98 -10.52
N ALA A 108 -13.90 -12.82 -10.24
CA ALA A 108 -13.39 -12.68 -8.87
C ALA A 108 -14.00 -11.46 -8.16
N ARG A 109 -14.14 -10.32 -8.85
CA ARG A 109 -14.81 -9.13 -8.31
C ARG A 109 -16.28 -9.39 -7.98
N THR A 110 -16.96 -10.19 -8.80
CA THR A 110 -18.34 -10.59 -8.55
C THR A 110 -18.42 -11.45 -7.29
N LEU A 111 -17.57 -12.46 -7.17
CA LEU A 111 -17.47 -13.30 -5.97
C LEU A 111 -17.18 -12.46 -4.71
N LEU A 112 -16.18 -11.57 -4.76
CA LEU A 112 -15.80 -10.71 -3.64
C LEU A 112 -16.97 -9.81 -3.19
N ARG A 113 -17.76 -9.26 -4.12
CA ARG A 113 -18.97 -8.50 -3.79
C ARG A 113 -20.05 -9.35 -3.13
N VAL A 114 -20.21 -10.60 -3.55
CA VAL A 114 -21.16 -11.52 -2.90
C VAL A 114 -20.68 -11.86 -1.50
N ILE A 115 -19.39 -12.15 -1.32
CA ILE A 115 -18.77 -12.39 -0.01
C ILE A 115 -18.97 -11.20 0.93
N GLU A 116 -18.75 -9.97 0.46
CA GLU A 116 -18.92 -8.74 1.25
C GLU A 116 -20.36 -8.55 1.77
N ARG A 117 -21.34 -8.97 0.96
CA ARG A 117 -22.77 -8.79 1.24
C ARG A 117 -23.37 -9.93 2.03
N ASN A 118 -23.01 -11.17 1.72
CA ASN A 118 -23.57 -12.37 2.34
C ASN A 118 -22.50 -13.48 2.40
N PRO A 119 -21.54 -13.38 3.34
CA PRO A 119 -20.44 -14.33 3.45
C PRO A 119 -20.93 -15.73 3.82
N GLU A 120 -22.00 -15.86 4.61
CA GLU A 120 -22.53 -17.16 5.04
C GLU A 120 -23.14 -17.93 3.86
N ALA A 121 -23.90 -17.27 2.98
CA ALA A 121 -24.42 -17.95 1.79
C ALA A 121 -23.31 -18.49 0.87
N VAL A 122 -22.18 -17.77 0.78
CA VAL A 122 -21.02 -18.27 0.02
C VAL A 122 -20.37 -19.45 0.74
N LYS A 123 -20.17 -19.37 2.05
CA LYS A 123 -19.64 -20.49 2.85
C LYS A 123 -20.51 -21.73 2.67
N ASP A 124 -21.83 -21.60 2.86
CA ASP A 124 -22.82 -22.67 2.70
C ASP A 124 -22.79 -23.31 1.31
N ALA A 125 -22.64 -22.49 0.27
CA ALA A 125 -22.53 -22.97 -1.10
C ALA A 125 -21.22 -23.74 -1.37
N LEU A 126 -20.16 -23.44 -0.62
CA LEU A 126 -18.85 -24.08 -0.75
C LEU A 126 -18.70 -25.32 0.16
N THR A 127 -19.63 -25.57 1.10
CA THR A 127 -19.57 -26.70 2.03
C THR A 127 -19.98 -28.06 1.42
N VAL A 128 -20.36 -28.11 0.14
CA VAL A 128 -20.85 -29.35 -0.50
C VAL A 128 -19.72 -30.06 -1.27
N GLY A 129 -19.21 -31.15 -0.68
CA GLY A 129 -18.38 -32.18 -1.35
C GLY A 129 -17.15 -32.61 -0.58
#